data_AF-A0A352C3Y9-F1
#
_entry.id   AF-A0A352C3Y9-F1
#
_cell.length_a   1.000
_cell.length_b   1.000
_cell.length_c   1.000
_cell.angle_alpha   90.00
_cell.angle_beta   90.00
_cell.angle_gamma   90.00
#
_symmetry.space_group_name_H-M   'P 1'
#
loop_
_entity.id
_entity.type
_entity.pdbx_description
1 polymer ?
#
loop_
_entity_poly.entity_id
_entity_poly.type
_entity_poly.pdbx_seq_one_letter_code
_entity_poly.pdbx_strand_id
1 'polypeptide(L)'
;MPKHSKYHSIQNRHPEVQQLGWEFLDEGTFNTAYKSPNGQLVLKIPKYKGNDTEDPHRSVKVFCEIYPEYAYLTRVVEIGPYIGWQMPFFKGREATDREIVRKLIDIYAITGRIVMDAPAKSNFICTDDNKVICIDVGFAFRLHHHLQRKPSVGSLTLMKNYEYQYQYHFFQKKIFIDNYQHTIHTIKALLLIQKHTPGLIKLDFLCHQPNCARYLASIYDHGQSMDPQAIDKKITMMEYFAFENLKKRCLDTLTEYLQSRCYLNETFYNFIRWPFYTWAKLELSWWSFIFRNHQLTFQKIERAQENIKQIHLCQNYHPLRQVIHQFEDPEELLRQRTHPSGLKKAYQKCQNDIFFAQNFMNMIG
;
A
#
# COMPACT_ATOMS: atom_id res chain seq x y z
N MET A 1 -10.70 -45.07 -11.38
CA MET A 1 -11.70 -44.85 -10.31
C MET A 1 -12.46 -43.57 -10.62
N PRO A 2 -13.79 -43.61 -10.79
CA PRO A 2 -14.56 -42.42 -11.12
C PRO A 2 -14.66 -41.53 -9.88
N LYS A 3 -14.31 -40.25 -10.05
CA LYS A 3 -14.54 -39.21 -9.03
C LYS A 3 -16.04 -39.12 -8.80
N HIS A 4 -16.50 -39.56 -7.63
CA HIS A 4 -17.87 -39.32 -7.18
C HIS A 4 -18.15 -37.82 -7.24
N SER A 5 -18.95 -37.41 -8.22
CA SER A 5 -19.44 -36.04 -8.30
C SER A 5 -20.43 -35.81 -7.17
N LYS A 6 -20.05 -34.99 -6.19
CA LYS A 6 -20.95 -34.46 -5.14
C LYS A 6 -21.98 -33.48 -5.74
N TYR A 7 -22.73 -33.88 -6.75
CA TYR A 7 -23.94 -33.19 -7.22
C TYR A 7 -25.17 -33.65 -6.42
N HIS A 8 -25.05 -33.70 -5.08
CA HIS A 8 -26.25 -33.84 -4.25
C HIS A 8 -26.96 -32.47 -4.19
N SER A 9 -28.07 -32.38 -4.92
CA SER A 9 -29.19 -31.43 -4.78
C SER A 9 -28.83 -29.96 -4.51
N ILE A 10 -28.36 -29.25 -5.55
CA ILE A 10 -28.31 -27.77 -5.57
C ILE A 10 -29.72 -27.16 -5.72
N GLN A 11 -30.74 -27.97 -6.05
CA GLN A 11 -32.12 -27.52 -6.21
C GLN A 11 -32.76 -27.22 -4.84
N ASN A 12 -33.20 -25.96 -4.68
CA ASN A 12 -34.04 -25.44 -3.58
C ASN A 12 -33.35 -25.06 -2.25
N ARG A 13 -32.21 -24.36 -2.28
CA ARG A 13 -31.66 -23.76 -1.03
C ARG A 13 -32.47 -22.56 -0.53
N HIS A 14 -32.93 -21.72 -1.46
CA HIS A 14 -33.75 -20.53 -1.19
C HIS A 14 -34.79 -20.37 -2.32
N PRO A 15 -35.93 -21.09 -2.29
CA PRO A 15 -36.86 -21.13 -3.42
C PRO A 15 -37.46 -19.77 -3.76
N GLU A 16 -37.72 -18.91 -2.77
CA GLU A 16 -38.23 -17.54 -2.94
C GLU A 16 -37.24 -16.66 -3.73
N VAL A 17 -35.93 -16.87 -3.55
CA VAL A 17 -34.89 -16.15 -4.28
C VAL A 17 -34.90 -16.55 -5.76
N GLN A 18 -35.04 -17.85 -6.03
CA GLN A 18 -35.09 -18.39 -7.39
C GLN A 18 -36.40 -18.02 -8.11
N GLN A 19 -37.53 -17.94 -7.39
CA GLN A 19 -38.81 -17.46 -7.94
C GLN A 19 -38.72 -16.01 -8.44
N LEU A 20 -37.86 -15.19 -7.83
CA LEU A 20 -37.58 -13.82 -8.28
C LEU A 20 -36.57 -13.76 -9.44
N GLY A 21 -36.17 -14.91 -10.00
CA GLY A 21 -35.26 -15.02 -11.14
C GLY A 21 -33.77 -14.86 -10.78
N TRP A 22 -33.40 -14.87 -9.50
CA TRP A 22 -32.00 -14.87 -9.10
C TRP A 22 -31.37 -16.25 -9.37
N GLU A 23 -30.28 -16.25 -10.13
CA GLU A 23 -29.57 -17.47 -10.52
C GLU A 23 -28.52 -17.83 -9.48
N PHE A 24 -28.40 -19.11 -9.13
CA PHE A 24 -27.33 -19.56 -8.24
C PHE A 24 -25.96 -19.30 -8.89
N LEU A 25 -25.06 -18.63 -8.15
CA LEU A 25 -23.73 -18.30 -8.63
C LEU A 25 -22.67 -19.22 -8.01
N ASP A 26 -22.59 -19.22 -6.67
CA ASP A 26 -21.60 -19.99 -5.94
C ASP A 26 -22.03 -20.21 -4.49
N GLU A 27 -21.33 -21.10 -3.80
CA GLU A 27 -21.55 -21.40 -2.40
C GLU A 27 -20.24 -21.39 -1.61
N GLY A 28 -20.07 -20.37 -0.77
CA GLY A 28 -18.95 -20.25 0.15
C GLY A 28 -19.18 -21.00 1.46
N THR A 29 -18.23 -20.91 2.39
CA THR A 29 -18.37 -21.49 3.74
C THR A 29 -19.55 -20.88 4.50
N PHE A 30 -19.74 -19.56 4.38
CA PHE A 30 -20.65 -18.83 5.25
C PHE A 30 -21.88 -18.23 4.55
N ASN A 31 -21.87 -18.13 3.23
CA ASN A 31 -22.96 -17.55 2.46
C ASN A 31 -23.20 -18.33 1.16
N THR A 32 -24.39 -18.14 0.60
CA THR A 32 -24.75 -18.57 -0.75
C THR A 32 -24.88 -17.33 -1.62
N ALA A 33 -24.23 -17.32 -2.78
CA ALA A 33 -24.24 -16.20 -3.71
C ALA A 33 -25.18 -16.47 -4.89
N TYR A 34 -25.93 -15.44 -5.26
CA TYR A 34 -26.84 -15.44 -6.39
C TYR A 34 -26.54 -14.26 -7.30
N LYS A 35 -26.80 -14.41 -8.60
CA LYS A 35 -26.68 -13.37 -9.62
C LYS A 35 -28.06 -12.89 -10.03
N SER A 36 -28.23 -11.58 -10.20
CA SER A 36 -29.51 -11.00 -10.62
C SER A 36 -29.89 -11.42 -12.05
N PRO A 37 -31.18 -11.37 -12.44
CA PRO A 37 -31.62 -11.72 -13.79
C PRO A 37 -30.91 -10.94 -14.91
N ASN A 38 -30.62 -9.66 -14.68
CA ASN A 38 -29.90 -8.81 -15.64
C ASN A 38 -28.37 -8.96 -15.55
N GLY A 39 -27.88 -9.80 -14.64
CA GLY A 39 -26.46 -10.09 -14.42
C GLY A 39 -25.61 -8.96 -13.86
N GLN A 40 -26.22 -7.89 -13.33
CA GLN A 40 -25.53 -6.70 -12.84
C GLN A 40 -25.23 -6.73 -11.33
N LEU A 41 -25.92 -7.57 -10.56
CA LEU A 41 -25.83 -7.60 -9.10
C LEU A 41 -25.56 -9.02 -8.59
N VAL A 42 -24.92 -9.08 -7.43
CA VAL A 42 -24.79 -10.29 -6.61
C VAL A 42 -25.59 -10.09 -5.34
N LEU A 43 -26.38 -11.10 -4.96
CA LEU A 43 -27.00 -11.23 -3.66
C LEU A 43 -26.27 -12.33 -2.88
N LYS A 44 -25.75 -12.01 -1.69
CA LYS A 44 -25.19 -12.99 -0.76
C LYS A 44 -26.16 -13.18 0.41
N ILE A 45 -26.50 -14.44 0.70
CA ILE A 45 -27.36 -14.84 1.82
C ILE A 45 -26.54 -15.67 2.81
N PRO A 46 -26.40 -15.24 4.08
CA PRO A 46 -25.74 -16.03 5.13
C PRO A 46 -26.40 -17.39 5.33
N LYS A 47 -25.61 -18.42 5.55
CA LYS A 47 -26.10 -19.77 5.90
C LYS A 47 -26.48 -19.90 7.37
N TYR A 48 -25.85 -19.09 8.24
CA TYR A 48 -26.01 -19.17 9.67
C TYR A 48 -26.42 -17.81 10.22
N LYS A 49 -27.49 -17.78 11.04
CA LYS A 49 -27.88 -16.59 11.78
C LYS A 49 -26.86 -16.32 12.89
N GLY A 50 -26.56 -15.04 13.15
CA GLY A 50 -25.68 -14.63 14.24
C GLY A 50 -24.18 -14.75 13.96
N ASN A 51 -23.76 -14.96 12.71
CA ASN A 51 -22.35 -14.84 12.36
C ASN A 51 -22.00 -13.36 12.12
N ASP A 52 -21.35 -12.72 13.10
CA ASP A 52 -21.02 -11.29 13.05
C ASP A 52 -20.15 -10.89 11.84
N THR A 53 -19.37 -11.79 11.22
CA THR A 53 -18.59 -11.46 9.99
C THR A 53 -19.49 -11.30 8.77
N GLU A 54 -20.60 -12.06 8.73
CA GLU A 54 -21.52 -12.14 7.59
C GLU A 54 -22.85 -11.42 7.84
N ASP A 55 -22.94 -10.64 8.93
CA ASP A 55 -24.10 -9.80 9.16
C ASP A 55 -24.33 -8.87 7.96
N PRO A 56 -25.50 -8.91 7.30
CA PRO A 56 -25.75 -8.13 6.10
C PRO A 56 -25.55 -6.62 6.29
N HIS A 57 -25.94 -6.06 7.43
CA HIS A 57 -25.76 -4.63 7.71
C HIS A 57 -24.28 -4.27 7.82
N ARG A 58 -23.49 -5.09 8.51
CA ARG A 58 -22.03 -4.93 8.58
C ARG A 58 -21.40 -5.06 7.20
N SER A 59 -21.73 -6.08 6.42
CA SER A 59 -21.17 -6.30 5.08
C SER A 59 -21.40 -5.12 4.15
N VAL A 60 -22.65 -4.60 4.10
CA VAL A 60 -22.98 -3.39 3.33
C VAL A 60 -22.17 -2.19 3.81
N LYS A 61 -22.15 -1.93 5.13
CA LYS A 61 -21.39 -0.80 5.69
C LYS A 61 -19.91 -0.87 5.33
N VAL A 62 -19.28 -2.03 5.52
CA VAL A 62 -17.86 -2.22 5.24
C VAL A 62 -17.59 -2.09 3.75
N PHE A 63 -18.41 -2.69 2.90
CA PHE A 63 -18.25 -2.59 1.46
C PHE A 63 -18.36 -1.14 0.98
N CYS A 64 -19.35 -0.38 1.45
CA CYS A 64 -19.51 1.04 1.13
C CYS A 64 -18.39 1.92 1.70
N GLU A 65 -17.80 1.57 2.85
CA GLU A 65 -16.61 2.27 3.37
C GLU A 65 -15.40 2.08 2.46
N ILE A 66 -15.26 0.90 1.84
CA ILE A 66 -14.14 0.57 0.94
C ILE A 66 -14.39 1.11 -0.48
N TYR A 67 -15.63 1.03 -0.97
CA TYR A 67 -16.05 1.41 -2.33
C TYR A 67 -17.24 2.37 -2.30
N PRO A 68 -17.04 3.63 -1.89
CA PRO A 68 -18.12 4.62 -1.84
C PRO A 68 -18.82 4.82 -3.20
N GLU A 69 -18.10 4.63 -4.30
CA GLU A 69 -18.63 4.73 -5.66
C GLU A 69 -19.72 3.68 -5.98
N TYR A 70 -19.81 2.60 -5.21
CA TYR A 70 -20.82 1.54 -5.40
C TYR A 70 -21.90 1.54 -4.32
N ALA A 71 -21.92 2.55 -3.45
CA ALA A 71 -22.86 2.60 -2.32
C ALA A 71 -24.33 2.61 -2.77
N TYR A 72 -24.64 3.24 -3.91
CA TYR A 72 -26.00 3.30 -4.45
C TYR A 72 -26.55 1.94 -4.96
N LEU A 73 -25.66 0.97 -5.21
CA LEU A 73 -26.02 -0.41 -5.62
C LEU A 73 -25.93 -1.41 -4.47
N THR A 74 -25.47 -0.99 -3.29
CA THR A 74 -25.15 -1.88 -2.18
C THR A 74 -26.13 -1.67 -1.05
N ARG A 75 -26.92 -2.69 -0.71
CA ARG A 75 -27.94 -2.61 0.36
C ARG A 75 -28.28 -3.97 0.95
N VAL A 76 -28.85 -3.94 2.15
CA VAL A 76 -29.48 -5.12 2.77
C VAL A 76 -30.77 -5.42 2.01
N VAL A 77 -31.08 -6.70 1.85
CA VAL A 77 -32.25 -7.20 1.12
C VAL A 77 -32.94 -8.26 1.95
N GLU A 78 -34.26 -8.20 2.00
CA GLU A 78 -35.11 -9.23 2.58
C GLU A 78 -35.91 -9.89 1.46
N ILE A 79 -35.79 -11.22 1.34
CA ILE A 79 -36.52 -12.04 0.38
C ILE A 79 -37.19 -13.18 1.14
N GLY A 80 -38.49 -13.05 1.39
CA GLY A 80 -39.23 -13.98 2.23
C GLY A 80 -38.59 -14.08 3.62
N PRO A 81 -38.18 -15.27 4.10
CA PRO A 81 -37.56 -15.44 5.41
C PRO A 81 -36.05 -15.12 5.43
N TYR A 82 -35.45 -14.78 4.28
CA TYR A 82 -34.01 -14.61 4.15
C TYR A 82 -33.61 -13.14 4.17
N ILE A 83 -32.59 -12.83 4.98
CA ILE A 83 -31.91 -11.54 4.99
C ILE A 83 -30.52 -11.73 4.38
N GLY A 84 -30.17 -10.89 3.41
CA GLY A 84 -28.89 -10.90 2.73
C GLY A 84 -28.44 -9.49 2.35
N TRP A 85 -27.37 -9.40 1.58
CA TRP A 85 -26.94 -8.12 1.01
C TRP A 85 -26.71 -8.25 -0.49
N GLN A 86 -27.06 -7.18 -1.21
CA GLN A 86 -26.75 -7.04 -2.62
C GLN A 86 -25.56 -6.08 -2.81
N MET A 87 -24.79 -6.32 -3.86
CA MET A 87 -23.68 -5.47 -4.32
C MET A 87 -23.51 -5.65 -5.84
N PRO A 88 -22.72 -4.81 -6.54
CA PRO A 88 -22.44 -5.01 -7.96
C PRO A 88 -21.79 -6.37 -8.25
N PHE A 89 -22.14 -6.96 -9.40
CA PHE A 89 -21.44 -8.12 -9.94
C PHE A 89 -20.18 -7.67 -10.67
N PHE A 90 -19.02 -8.14 -10.21
CA PHE A 90 -17.74 -7.89 -10.85
C PHE A 90 -17.32 -9.10 -11.66
N LYS A 91 -17.14 -8.90 -12.97
CA LYS A 91 -16.58 -9.90 -13.88
C LYS A 91 -15.08 -9.63 -14.06
N GLY A 92 -14.29 -10.70 -14.07
CA GLY A 92 -12.85 -10.61 -14.26
C GLY A 92 -12.15 -11.92 -13.94
N ARG A 93 -10.83 -11.86 -13.77
CA ARG A 93 -10.01 -12.97 -13.29
C ARG A 93 -9.71 -12.84 -11.81
N GLU A 94 -9.25 -13.91 -11.19
CA GLU A 94 -8.66 -13.84 -9.86
C GLU A 94 -7.45 -12.90 -9.86
N ALA A 95 -7.35 -12.06 -8.83
CA ALA A 95 -6.22 -11.16 -8.66
C ALA A 95 -4.95 -11.94 -8.30
N THR A 96 -3.81 -11.50 -8.84
CA THR A 96 -2.50 -12.04 -8.49
C THR A 96 -2.09 -11.63 -7.06
N ASP A 97 -1.17 -12.36 -6.44
CA ASP A 97 -0.65 -12.03 -5.11
C ASP A 97 -0.20 -10.56 -4.98
N ARG A 98 0.50 -10.03 -6.00
CA ARG A 98 0.94 -8.62 -6.02
C ARG A 98 -0.21 -7.61 -6.15
N GLU A 99 -1.25 -7.95 -6.91
CA GLU A 99 -2.45 -7.13 -7.05
C GLU A 99 -3.24 -7.08 -5.73
N ILE A 100 -3.34 -8.21 -5.03
CA ILE A 100 -3.98 -8.30 -3.71
C ILE A 100 -3.21 -7.46 -2.69
N VAL A 101 -1.87 -7.55 -2.65
CA VAL A 101 -1.03 -6.73 -1.76
C VAL A 101 -1.30 -5.24 -1.93
N ARG A 102 -1.29 -4.75 -3.18
CA ARG A 102 -1.58 -3.33 -3.47
C ARG A 102 -2.97 -2.96 -2.97
N LYS A 103 -3.97 -3.77 -3.28
CA LYS A 103 -5.36 -3.49 -2.89
C LYS A 103 -5.56 -3.53 -1.37
N LEU A 104 -4.87 -4.42 -0.66
CA LEU A 104 -4.89 -4.47 0.81
C LEU A 104 -4.35 -3.19 1.43
N ILE A 105 -3.26 -2.64 0.87
CA ILE A 105 -2.67 -1.38 1.33
C ILE A 105 -3.63 -0.21 1.06
N ASP A 106 -4.28 -0.18 -0.11
CA ASP A 106 -5.30 0.83 -0.42
C ASP A 106 -6.47 0.76 0.56
N ILE A 107 -7.01 -0.44 0.82
CA ILE A 107 -8.10 -0.67 1.78
C ILE A 107 -7.68 -0.17 3.16
N TYR A 108 -6.47 -0.51 3.61
CA TYR A 108 -5.94 -0.08 4.90
C TYR A 108 -5.80 1.44 4.96
N ALA A 109 -5.22 2.08 3.94
CA ALA A 109 -5.01 3.52 3.91
C ALA A 109 -6.34 4.31 3.93
N ILE A 110 -7.38 3.78 3.28
CA ILE A 110 -8.71 4.43 3.21
C ILE A 110 -9.51 4.20 4.50
N THR A 111 -9.49 2.97 5.03
CA THR A 111 -10.46 2.53 6.04
C THR A 111 -9.85 2.16 7.39
N GLY A 112 -8.54 1.92 7.45
CA GLY A 112 -7.86 1.27 8.56
C GLY A 112 -8.25 -0.20 8.72
N ARG A 113 -8.79 -0.84 7.67
CA ARG A 113 -9.20 -2.24 7.73
C ARG A 113 -8.17 -3.16 7.11
N ILE A 114 -8.08 -4.37 7.64
CA ILE A 114 -7.22 -5.45 7.16
C ILE A 114 -8.13 -6.61 6.78
N VAL A 115 -8.09 -7.05 5.52
CA VAL A 115 -8.87 -8.21 5.04
C VAL A 115 -8.09 -9.48 5.32
N MET A 116 -8.42 -10.17 6.42
CA MET A 116 -7.63 -11.28 6.94
C MET A 116 -7.64 -12.53 6.04
N ASP A 117 -8.74 -12.74 5.34
CA ASP A 117 -8.96 -13.87 4.44
C ASP A 117 -8.63 -13.53 2.98
N ALA A 118 -7.87 -12.46 2.72
CA ALA A 118 -7.52 -12.08 1.35
C ALA A 118 -6.85 -13.16 0.48
N PRO A 119 -6.05 -14.10 1.02
CA PRO A 119 -5.51 -15.24 0.26
C PRO A 119 -6.58 -16.26 -0.19
N ALA A 120 -7.82 -16.16 0.31
CA ALA A 120 -8.86 -17.10 -0.05
C ALA A 120 -9.25 -16.90 -1.52
N LYS A 121 -9.50 -18.04 -2.18
CA LYS A 121 -9.78 -18.09 -3.61
C LYS A 121 -10.98 -17.21 -3.94
N SER A 122 -10.88 -16.44 -5.02
CA SER A 122 -11.94 -15.57 -5.54
C SER A 122 -12.37 -14.42 -4.62
N ASN A 123 -11.71 -14.14 -3.49
CA ASN A 123 -12.03 -12.97 -2.66
C ASN A 123 -11.67 -11.65 -3.35
N PHE A 124 -10.71 -11.67 -4.27
CA PHE A 124 -10.27 -10.52 -5.06
C PHE A 124 -10.38 -10.80 -6.55
N ILE A 125 -11.06 -9.91 -7.26
CA ILE A 125 -11.27 -9.97 -8.71
C ILE A 125 -10.53 -8.80 -9.37
N CYS A 126 -9.71 -9.10 -10.37
CA CYS A 126 -9.17 -8.11 -11.29
C CYS A 126 -10.08 -8.04 -12.52
N THR A 127 -10.78 -6.92 -12.66
CA THR A 127 -11.73 -6.66 -13.75
C THR A 127 -11.01 -6.41 -15.07
N ASP A 128 -11.76 -6.43 -16.17
CA ASP A 128 -11.21 -6.21 -17.52
C ASP A 128 -10.59 -4.81 -17.70
N ASP A 129 -10.98 -3.82 -16.88
CA ASP A 129 -10.38 -2.48 -16.82
C ASP A 129 -9.21 -2.38 -15.81
N ASN A 130 -8.63 -3.53 -15.42
CA ASN A 130 -7.49 -3.66 -14.49
C ASN A 130 -7.75 -3.10 -13.07
N LYS A 131 -9.01 -3.01 -12.63
CA LYS A 131 -9.33 -2.68 -11.24
C LYS A 131 -9.38 -3.94 -10.39
N VAL A 132 -8.70 -3.88 -9.25
CA VAL A 132 -8.73 -4.96 -8.26
C VAL A 132 -9.81 -4.66 -7.22
N ILE A 133 -10.79 -5.55 -7.10
CA ILE A 133 -11.94 -5.41 -6.20
C ILE A 133 -11.97 -6.59 -5.22
N CYS A 134 -11.96 -6.28 -3.93
CA CYS A 134 -12.27 -7.19 -2.84
C CYS A 134 -13.79 -7.40 -2.77
N ILE A 135 -14.26 -8.59 -3.16
CA ILE A 135 -15.70 -8.94 -3.20
C ILE A 135 -16.16 -9.68 -1.95
N ASP A 136 -15.22 -10.07 -1.07
CA ASP A 136 -15.53 -10.60 0.25
C ASP A 136 -14.88 -9.76 1.34
N VAL A 137 -15.72 -9.04 2.08
CA VAL A 137 -15.30 -8.09 3.12
C VAL A 137 -15.66 -8.57 4.53
N GLY A 138 -16.14 -9.82 4.66
CA GLY A 138 -16.59 -10.38 5.93
C GLY A 138 -15.50 -10.31 7.00
N PHE A 139 -14.25 -10.59 6.62
CA PHE A 139 -13.09 -10.55 7.52
C PHE A 139 -12.24 -9.27 7.40
N ALA A 140 -12.84 -8.15 6.99
CA ALA A 140 -12.17 -6.84 6.97
C ALA A 140 -12.23 -6.15 8.36
N PHE A 141 -11.14 -6.29 9.14
CA PHE A 141 -11.09 -5.86 10.54
C PHE A 141 -10.42 -4.51 10.75
N ARG A 142 -11.02 -3.69 11.63
CA ARG A 142 -10.40 -2.46 12.17
C ARG A 142 -10.17 -2.63 13.66
N LEU A 143 -8.94 -2.98 14.04
CA LEU A 143 -8.59 -3.39 15.40
C LEU A 143 -8.17 -2.23 16.29
N HIS A 144 -7.60 -1.17 15.73
CA HIS A 144 -7.16 0.00 16.48
C HIS A 144 -7.75 1.30 15.90
N HIS A 145 -7.51 2.41 16.59
CA HIS A 145 -7.85 3.72 16.08
C HIS A 145 -7.15 3.96 14.74
N HIS A 146 -7.83 4.60 13.79
CA HIS A 146 -7.23 4.96 12.52
C HIS A 146 -7.90 6.23 11.99
N LEU A 147 -7.14 7.29 11.75
CA LEU A 147 -7.69 8.58 11.27
C LEU A 147 -8.90 9.05 12.08
N GLN A 148 -8.76 9.10 13.42
CA GLN A 148 -9.84 9.46 14.36
C GLN A 148 -11.02 8.47 14.43
N ARG A 149 -11.07 7.43 13.60
CA ARG A 149 -12.08 6.38 13.68
C ARG A 149 -11.76 5.45 14.84
N LYS A 150 -12.78 5.08 15.61
CA LYS A 150 -12.66 4.13 16.73
C LYS A 150 -12.51 2.68 16.22
N PRO A 151 -11.89 1.80 17.02
CA PRO A 151 -11.93 0.36 16.78
C PRO A 151 -13.37 -0.13 16.56
N SER A 152 -13.54 -1.11 15.68
CA SER A 152 -14.84 -1.75 15.51
C SER A 152 -15.01 -2.81 16.59
N VAL A 153 -15.99 -2.66 17.48
CA VAL A 153 -16.31 -3.64 18.54
C VAL A 153 -16.49 -5.03 17.94
N GLY A 154 -17.27 -5.16 16.87
CA GLY A 154 -17.40 -6.44 16.15
C GLY A 154 -16.07 -6.98 15.62
N SER A 155 -15.20 -6.12 15.07
CA SER A 155 -13.86 -6.58 14.61
C SER A 155 -12.98 -7.06 15.76
N LEU A 156 -13.04 -6.41 16.93
CA LEU A 156 -12.29 -6.81 18.12
C LEU A 156 -12.78 -8.16 18.68
N THR A 157 -14.09 -8.33 18.79
CA THR A 157 -14.69 -9.61 19.24
C THR A 157 -14.33 -10.74 18.28
N LEU A 158 -14.47 -10.50 16.98
CA LEU A 158 -14.12 -11.48 15.95
C LEU A 158 -12.64 -11.82 15.97
N MET A 159 -11.75 -10.83 16.04
CA MET A 159 -10.32 -11.09 16.07
C MET A 159 -9.94 -11.97 17.27
N LYS A 160 -10.48 -11.72 18.46
CA LYS A 160 -10.24 -12.59 19.64
C LYS A 160 -10.66 -14.04 19.40
N ASN A 161 -11.76 -14.27 18.69
CA ASN A 161 -12.26 -15.62 18.41
C ASN A 161 -11.45 -16.33 17.31
N TYR A 162 -10.86 -15.57 16.39
CA TYR A 162 -10.20 -16.10 15.20
C TYR A 162 -8.66 -15.99 15.22
N GLU A 163 -8.07 -15.29 16.18
CA GLU A 163 -6.61 -15.03 16.26
C GLU A 163 -5.82 -16.34 16.21
N TYR A 164 -6.19 -17.33 17.04
CA TYR A 164 -5.56 -18.64 17.03
C TYR A 164 -5.70 -19.34 15.68
N GLN A 165 -6.90 -19.31 15.08
CA GLN A 165 -7.13 -19.94 13.79
C GLN A 165 -6.29 -19.31 12.68
N TYR A 166 -6.17 -17.98 12.65
CA TYR A 166 -5.37 -17.31 11.64
C TYR A 166 -3.87 -17.52 11.84
N GLN A 167 -3.39 -17.35 13.06
CA GLN A 167 -1.98 -17.44 13.40
C GLN A 167 -1.41 -18.84 13.20
N TYR A 168 -2.15 -19.88 13.63
CA TYR A 168 -1.62 -21.25 13.67
C TYR A 168 -2.14 -22.16 12.56
N HIS A 169 -3.26 -21.82 11.90
CA HIS A 169 -3.85 -22.70 10.88
C HIS A 169 -3.96 -22.02 9.51
N PHE A 170 -4.65 -20.89 9.41
CA PHE A 170 -4.98 -20.28 8.12
C PHE A 170 -3.72 -19.87 7.36
N PHE A 171 -2.84 -19.06 7.95
CA PHE A 171 -1.61 -18.61 7.29
C PHE A 171 -0.56 -19.70 7.09
N GLN A 172 -0.72 -20.85 7.76
CA GLN A 172 0.17 -22.00 7.63
C GLN A 172 -0.28 -23.00 6.56
N LYS A 173 -1.44 -22.78 5.91
CA LYS A 173 -1.90 -23.65 4.83
C LYS A 173 -0.95 -23.55 3.65
N LYS A 174 -0.38 -24.70 3.26
CA LYS A 174 0.55 -24.82 2.13
C LYS A 174 0.05 -24.13 0.86
N ILE A 175 -1.22 -24.28 0.51
CA ILE A 175 -1.80 -23.64 -0.69
C ILE A 175 -1.70 -22.10 -0.67
N PHE A 176 -1.76 -21.46 0.51
CA PHE A 176 -1.61 -20.01 0.61
C PHE A 176 -0.16 -19.60 0.69
N ILE A 177 0.71 -20.40 1.32
CA ILE A 177 2.15 -20.16 1.32
C ILE A 177 2.71 -20.21 -0.11
N ASP A 178 2.28 -21.20 -0.89
CA ASP A 178 2.79 -21.43 -2.25
C ASP A 178 2.31 -20.37 -3.26
N ASN A 179 1.11 -19.81 -3.07
CA ASN A 179 0.47 -18.92 -4.05
C ASN A 179 0.32 -17.45 -3.61
N TYR A 180 0.31 -17.19 -2.30
CA TYR A 180 -0.10 -15.91 -1.70
C TYR A 180 0.83 -15.44 -0.57
N GLN A 181 2.13 -15.77 -0.69
CA GLN A 181 3.12 -15.47 0.35
C GLN A 181 3.24 -13.96 0.62
N HIS A 182 3.20 -13.12 -0.43
CA HIS A 182 3.32 -11.67 -0.26
C HIS A 182 2.07 -11.09 0.41
N THR A 183 0.88 -11.60 0.07
CA THR A 183 -0.37 -11.23 0.74
C THR A 183 -0.31 -11.57 2.23
N ILE A 184 0.10 -12.78 2.60
CA ILE A 184 0.22 -13.18 4.02
C ILE A 184 1.19 -12.27 4.77
N HIS A 185 2.39 -12.02 4.21
CA HIS A 185 3.35 -11.12 4.84
C HIS A 185 2.78 -9.71 5.00
N THR A 186 2.04 -9.22 4.00
CA THR A 186 1.42 -7.90 4.06
C THR A 186 0.35 -7.84 5.15
N ILE A 187 -0.52 -8.84 5.27
CA ILE A 187 -1.52 -8.90 6.35
C ILE A 187 -0.84 -8.85 7.72
N LYS A 188 0.18 -9.68 7.94
CA LYS A 188 0.94 -9.70 9.21
C LYS A 188 1.64 -8.37 9.49
N ALA A 189 2.24 -7.76 8.47
CA ALA A 189 2.85 -6.44 8.58
C ALA A 189 1.80 -5.37 8.95
N LEU A 190 0.64 -5.37 8.31
CA LEU A 190 -0.46 -4.44 8.61
C LEU A 190 -1.00 -4.63 10.03
N LEU A 191 -1.11 -5.87 10.52
CA LEU A 191 -1.50 -6.15 11.91
C LEU A 191 -0.50 -5.56 12.90
N LEU A 192 0.80 -5.75 12.65
CA LEU A 192 1.86 -5.19 13.48
C LEU A 192 1.85 -3.65 13.45
N ILE A 193 1.73 -3.05 12.27
CA ILE A 193 1.62 -1.60 12.08
C ILE A 193 0.39 -1.07 12.80
N GLN A 194 -0.78 -1.67 12.63
CA GLN A 194 -2.00 -1.21 13.28
C GLN A 194 -1.90 -1.26 14.82
N LYS A 195 -1.20 -2.24 15.37
CA LYS A 195 -0.98 -2.39 16.81
C LYS A 195 -0.02 -1.34 17.38
N HIS A 196 1.08 -1.04 16.68
CA HIS A 196 2.17 -0.22 17.20
C HIS A 196 2.19 1.23 16.66
N THR A 197 1.72 1.42 15.44
CA THR A 197 1.72 2.70 14.69
C THR A 197 0.38 2.94 13.97
N PRO A 198 -0.77 2.92 14.67
CA PRO A 198 -2.11 3.00 14.07
C PRO A 198 -2.38 4.22 13.16
N GLY A 199 -1.61 5.30 13.33
CA GLY A 199 -1.70 6.53 12.52
C GLY A 199 -0.92 6.48 11.20
N LEU A 200 -0.10 5.45 10.97
CA LEU A 200 0.69 5.33 9.76
C LEU A 200 -0.17 4.87 8.58
N ILE A 201 -0.39 5.74 7.61
CA ILE A 201 -1.29 5.50 6.45
C ILE A 201 -0.50 5.24 5.17
N LYS A 202 0.67 5.86 5.03
CA LYS A 202 1.50 5.76 3.82
C LYS A 202 2.36 4.50 3.88
N LEU A 203 1.81 3.42 3.33
CA LEU A 203 2.41 2.09 3.39
C LEU A 203 2.87 1.57 2.02
N ASP A 204 3.02 2.46 1.04
CA ASP A 204 3.47 2.11 -0.32
C ASP A 204 4.82 1.41 -0.34
N PHE A 205 5.66 1.60 0.70
CA PHE A 205 6.92 0.88 0.82
C PHE A 205 6.73 -0.64 0.92
N LEU A 206 5.61 -1.13 1.46
CA LEU A 206 5.29 -2.56 1.51
C LEU A 206 5.03 -3.13 0.10
N CYS A 207 4.53 -2.33 -0.84
CA CYS A 207 4.38 -2.72 -2.25
C CYS A 207 5.72 -2.84 -2.98
N HIS A 208 6.60 -1.86 -2.75
CA HIS A 208 7.85 -1.71 -3.52
C HIS A 208 9.03 -2.47 -2.92
N GLN A 209 8.96 -2.83 -1.63
CA GLN A 209 10.01 -3.50 -0.89
C GLN A 209 9.45 -4.75 -0.18
N PRO A 210 9.26 -5.88 -0.89
CA PRO A 210 8.68 -7.10 -0.32
C PRO A 210 9.43 -7.62 0.92
N ASN A 211 10.73 -7.32 1.05
CA ASN A 211 11.53 -7.67 2.22
C ASN A 211 11.06 -6.94 3.48
N CYS A 212 10.56 -5.70 3.36
CA CYS A 212 9.99 -4.96 4.49
C CYS A 212 8.75 -5.67 5.03
N ALA A 213 7.82 -6.07 4.16
CA ALA A 213 6.64 -6.85 4.57
C ALA A 213 7.04 -8.19 5.21
N ARG A 214 8.01 -8.91 4.63
CA ARG A 214 8.52 -10.17 5.20
C ARG A 214 9.15 -9.98 6.58
N TYR A 215 9.94 -8.93 6.77
CA TYR A 215 10.57 -8.62 8.03
C TYR A 215 9.56 -8.22 9.11
N LEU A 216 8.58 -7.38 8.78
CA LEU A 216 7.52 -7.03 9.72
C LEU A 216 6.65 -8.25 10.03
N ALA A 217 6.39 -9.12 9.06
CA ALA A 217 5.71 -10.39 9.29
C ALA A 217 6.50 -11.31 10.25
N SER A 218 7.83 -11.35 10.16
CA SER A 218 8.64 -12.15 11.09
C SER A 218 8.62 -11.58 12.50
N ILE A 219 8.59 -10.25 12.65
CA ILE A 219 8.35 -9.60 13.95
C ILE A 219 6.94 -9.93 14.47
N TYR A 220 5.92 -9.95 13.62
CA TYR A 220 4.58 -10.36 14.05
C TYR A 220 4.58 -11.81 14.58
N ASP A 221 5.26 -12.72 13.88
CA ASP A 221 5.28 -14.14 14.24
C ASP A 221 6.10 -14.45 15.51
N HIS A 222 7.20 -13.71 15.75
CA HIS A 222 8.17 -14.05 16.81
C HIS A 222 8.35 -12.96 17.87
N GLY A 223 7.84 -11.75 17.62
CA GLY A 223 8.15 -10.53 18.36
C GLY A 223 7.34 -10.31 19.62
N GLN A 224 6.77 -11.35 20.24
CA GLN A 224 6.09 -11.21 21.53
C GLN A 224 7.01 -10.66 22.64
N SER A 225 8.33 -10.73 22.44
CA SER A 225 9.36 -10.22 23.35
C SER A 225 10.00 -8.89 22.94
N MET A 226 9.64 -8.32 21.78
CA MET A 226 10.24 -7.07 21.31
C MET A 226 9.62 -5.86 22.00
N ASP A 227 10.47 -4.94 22.44
CA ASP A 227 10.04 -3.64 22.98
C ASP A 227 9.20 -2.88 21.93
N PRO A 228 7.97 -2.44 22.27
CA PRO A 228 7.12 -1.65 21.39
C PRO A 228 7.81 -0.41 20.80
N GLN A 229 8.68 0.27 21.57
CA GLN A 229 9.40 1.45 21.06
C GLN A 229 10.43 1.06 20.00
N ALA A 230 11.08 -0.11 20.15
CA ALA A 230 11.98 -0.64 19.14
C ALA A 230 11.24 -1.03 17.85
N ILE A 231 10.03 -1.57 17.96
CA ILE A 231 9.17 -1.88 16.79
C ILE A 231 8.77 -0.60 16.07
N ASP A 232 8.27 0.39 16.80
CA ASP A 232 7.89 1.70 16.26
C ASP A 232 9.06 2.39 15.56
N LYS A 233 10.24 2.41 16.20
CA LYS A 233 11.47 2.94 15.60
C LYS A 233 11.82 2.21 14.30
N LYS A 234 11.68 0.88 14.23
CA LYS A 234 11.95 0.11 13.01
C LYS A 234 10.96 0.43 11.90
N ILE A 235 9.67 0.53 12.21
CA ILE A 235 8.64 0.91 11.24
C ILE A 235 8.90 2.32 10.71
N THR A 236 9.21 3.26 11.60
CA THR A 236 9.57 4.64 11.25
C THR A 236 10.82 4.67 10.36
N MET A 237 11.83 3.83 10.64
CA MET A 237 13.01 3.71 9.78
C MET A 237 12.67 3.13 8.40
N MET A 238 11.77 2.15 8.30
CA MET A 238 11.30 1.62 7.01
C MET A 238 10.60 2.70 6.19
N GLU A 239 9.71 3.47 6.80
CA GLU A 239 9.07 4.61 6.15
C GLU A 239 10.12 5.63 5.73
N TYR A 240 11.05 5.98 6.63
CA TYR A 240 12.11 6.94 6.34
C TYR A 240 13.00 6.51 5.18
N PHE A 241 13.34 5.23 5.07
CA PHE A 241 14.14 4.68 3.98
C PHE A 241 13.32 4.15 2.80
N ALA A 242 12.01 4.38 2.80
CA ALA A 242 11.18 4.15 1.64
C ALA A 242 11.74 4.94 0.45
N PHE A 243 11.76 4.31 -0.73
CA PHE A 243 12.35 4.87 -1.94
C PHE A 243 11.86 6.31 -2.23
N GLU A 244 10.55 6.55 -2.20
CA GLU A 244 9.98 7.87 -2.47
C GLU A 244 10.42 8.92 -1.45
N ASN A 245 10.53 8.55 -0.18
CA ASN A 245 10.98 9.47 0.88
C ASN A 245 12.47 9.79 0.73
N LEU A 246 13.28 8.80 0.37
CA LEU A 246 14.71 8.96 0.11
C LEU A 246 14.95 9.84 -1.13
N LYS A 247 14.23 9.56 -2.22
CA LYS A 247 14.21 10.37 -3.45
C LYS A 247 13.83 11.81 -3.14
N LYS A 248 12.73 12.02 -2.41
CA LYS A 248 12.25 13.34 -2.00
C LYS A 248 13.30 14.10 -1.18
N ARG A 249 13.94 13.48 -0.18
CA ARG A 249 14.98 14.17 0.62
C ARG A 249 16.19 14.60 -0.19
N CYS A 250 16.61 13.77 -1.15
CA CYS A 250 17.69 14.13 -2.05
C CYS A 250 17.31 15.33 -2.93
N LEU A 251 16.08 15.31 -3.49
CA LEU A 251 15.53 16.43 -4.25
C LEU A 251 15.41 17.71 -3.41
N ASP A 252 14.87 17.63 -2.20
CA ASP A 252 14.73 18.75 -1.27
C ASP A 252 16.11 19.35 -0.94
N THR A 253 17.09 18.49 -0.65
CA THR A 253 18.47 18.93 -0.32
C THR A 253 19.15 19.66 -1.49
N LEU A 254 18.98 19.17 -2.73
CA LEU A 254 19.51 19.86 -3.91
C LEU A 254 18.72 21.14 -4.24
N THR A 255 17.42 21.13 -3.99
CA THR A 255 16.55 22.30 -4.15
C THR A 255 16.96 23.41 -3.18
N GLU A 256 17.14 23.11 -1.89
CA GLU A 256 17.65 24.05 -0.88
C GLU A 256 19.00 24.64 -1.30
N TYR A 257 19.89 23.81 -1.86
CA TYR A 257 21.14 24.29 -2.42
C TYR A 257 20.89 25.32 -3.53
N LEU A 258 20.04 25.03 -4.51
CA LEU A 258 19.73 25.96 -5.61
C LEU A 258 19.06 27.24 -5.10
N GLN A 259 18.14 27.16 -4.14
CA GLN A 259 17.50 28.32 -3.51
C GLN A 259 18.53 29.25 -2.84
N SER A 260 19.59 28.69 -2.26
CA SER A 260 20.69 29.48 -1.68
C SER A 260 21.55 30.21 -2.72
N ARG A 261 21.35 29.94 -4.02
CA ARG A 261 22.19 30.43 -5.13
C ARG A 261 21.44 31.25 -6.17
N CYS A 262 20.15 30.99 -6.36
CA CYS A 262 19.35 31.55 -7.44
C CYS A 262 18.23 32.45 -6.92
N TYR A 263 17.67 33.30 -7.77
CA TYR A 263 16.40 33.96 -7.50
C TYR A 263 15.24 32.97 -7.52
N LEU A 264 14.31 33.12 -6.58
CA LEU A 264 13.08 32.34 -6.51
C LEU A 264 12.01 32.98 -7.42
N ASN A 265 12.17 32.78 -8.73
CA ASN A 265 11.21 33.25 -9.74
C ASN A 265 10.36 32.09 -10.29
N GLU A 266 9.40 32.43 -11.16
CA GLU A 266 8.51 31.43 -11.77
C GLU A 266 9.28 30.32 -12.51
N THR A 267 10.38 30.68 -13.17
CA THR A 267 11.31 29.75 -13.84
C THR A 267 11.91 28.74 -12.87
N PHE A 268 12.30 29.17 -11.66
CA PHE A 268 12.76 28.27 -10.59
C PHE A 268 11.67 27.30 -10.16
N TYR A 269 10.46 27.79 -9.87
CA TYR A 269 9.35 26.93 -9.44
C TYR A 269 8.91 25.94 -10.51
N ASN A 270 8.89 26.37 -11.78
CA ASN A 270 8.61 25.51 -12.92
C ASN A 270 9.66 24.42 -13.08
N PHE A 271 10.94 24.72 -12.87
CA PHE A 271 11.99 23.70 -12.90
C PHE A 271 11.85 22.65 -11.81
N ILE A 272 11.59 23.05 -10.56
CA ILE A 272 11.42 22.10 -9.45
C ILE A 272 10.19 21.20 -9.66
N ARG A 273 9.11 21.76 -10.21
CA ARG A 273 7.87 21.02 -10.48
C ARG A 273 7.97 20.14 -11.73
N TRP A 274 8.66 20.62 -12.76
CA TRP A 274 8.70 20.04 -14.10
C TRP A 274 10.12 20.09 -14.69
N PRO A 275 11.07 19.32 -14.12
CA PRO A 275 12.50 19.44 -14.46
C PRO A 275 12.83 19.04 -15.91
N PHE A 276 11.89 18.43 -16.63
CA PHE A 276 12.03 17.99 -18.02
C PHE A 276 11.62 19.05 -19.05
N TYR A 277 10.89 20.10 -18.66
CA TYR A 277 10.23 20.98 -19.63
C TYR A 277 11.03 22.23 -20.00
N THR A 278 12.05 22.62 -19.22
CA THR A 278 12.92 23.75 -19.58
C THR A 278 14.32 23.61 -18.99
N TRP A 279 15.35 23.94 -19.78
CA TRP A 279 16.60 24.46 -19.24
C TRP A 279 16.31 25.86 -18.71
N ALA A 280 15.68 25.91 -17.54
CA ALA A 280 15.48 27.12 -16.78
C ALA A 280 16.84 27.79 -16.60
N LYS A 281 17.07 28.92 -17.30
CA LYS A 281 18.21 29.81 -17.01
C LYS A 281 17.95 30.41 -15.64
N LEU A 282 18.46 29.76 -14.61
CA LEU A 282 18.37 30.26 -13.24
C LEU A 282 19.29 31.46 -13.10
N GLU A 283 18.74 32.58 -12.65
CA GLU A 283 19.50 33.79 -12.39
C GLU A 283 20.14 33.73 -11.01
N LEU A 284 21.42 34.12 -10.92
CA LEU A 284 22.14 34.16 -9.64
C LEU A 284 21.49 35.16 -8.70
N SER A 285 21.34 34.77 -7.43
CA SER A 285 20.94 35.70 -6.39
C SER A 285 22.00 36.80 -6.20
N TRP A 286 21.56 37.97 -5.73
CA TRP A 286 22.43 39.12 -5.47
C TRP A 286 23.66 38.77 -4.61
N TRP A 287 23.47 37.94 -3.58
CA TRP A 287 24.54 37.44 -2.71
C TRP A 287 25.56 36.56 -3.46
N SER A 288 25.11 35.78 -4.43
CA SER A 288 25.99 34.96 -5.26
C SER A 288 26.74 35.80 -6.29
N PHE A 289 26.12 36.89 -6.76
CA PHE A 289 26.73 37.83 -7.69
C PHE A 289 27.89 38.63 -7.06
N ILE A 290 27.76 39.07 -5.82
CA ILE A 290 28.77 39.96 -5.21
C ILE A 290 30.02 39.20 -4.74
N PHE A 291 29.88 37.97 -4.23
CA PHE A 291 30.93 37.35 -3.41
C PHE A 291 31.60 36.12 -4.02
N ARG A 292 31.35 35.78 -5.30
CA ARG A 292 31.76 34.48 -5.84
C ARG A 292 32.28 34.54 -7.27
N ASN A 293 33.10 33.55 -7.61
CA ASN A 293 33.40 33.23 -9.00
C ASN A 293 32.10 32.80 -9.70
N HIS A 294 31.60 33.62 -10.63
CA HIS A 294 30.33 33.41 -11.32
C HIS A 294 30.33 32.13 -12.14
N GLN A 295 31.39 31.90 -12.93
CA GLN A 295 31.53 30.71 -13.77
C GLN A 295 31.42 29.43 -12.95
N LEU A 296 32.14 29.36 -11.83
CA LEU A 296 32.06 28.22 -10.91
C LEU A 296 30.67 28.08 -10.28
N THR A 297 30.00 29.18 -9.98
CA THR A 297 28.66 29.14 -9.39
C THR A 297 27.65 28.62 -10.41
N PHE A 298 27.72 29.04 -11.67
CA PHE A 298 26.89 28.54 -12.76
C PHE A 298 27.13 27.04 -13.02
N GLN A 299 28.37 26.60 -13.13
CA GLN A 299 28.69 25.16 -13.32
C GLN A 299 28.09 24.30 -12.20
N LYS A 300 28.14 24.77 -10.95
CA LYS A 300 27.55 24.06 -9.82
C LYS A 300 26.02 24.05 -9.86
N ILE A 301 25.39 25.13 -10.32
CA ILE A 301 23.94 25.18 -10.53
C ILE A 301 23.52 24.20 -11.62
N GLU A 302 24.18 24.23 -12.78
CA GLU A 302 23.90 23.32 -13.89
C GLU A 302 24.04 21.86 -13.47
N ARG A 303 25.12 21.53 -12.74
CA ARG A 303 25.33 20.17 -12.22
C ARG A 303 24.26 19.75 -11.23
N ALA A 304 23.83 20.64 -10.34
CA ALA A 304 22.73 20.36 -9.42
C ALA A 304 21.39 20.17 -10.16
N GLN A 305 21.12 20.97 -11.19
CA GLN A 305 19.93 20.81 -12.03
C GLN A 305 19.92 19.47 -12.77
N GLU A 306 21.07 19.07 -13.34
CA GLU A 306 21.20 17.78 -14.02
C GLU A 306 20.97 16.62 -13.04
N ASN A 307 21.58 16.67 -11.85
CA ASN A 307 21.38 15.64 -10.84
C ASN A 307 19.93 15.54 -10.35
N ILE A 308 19.22 16.68 -10.22
CA ILE A 308 17.78 16.71 -9.94
C ILE A 308 17.01 15.96 -11.03
N LYS A 309 17.27 16.24 -12.32
CA LYS A 309 16.62 15.53 -13.45
C LYS A 309 16.88 14.02 -13.37
N GLN A 310 18.13 13.61 -13.17
CA GLN A 310 18.49 12.19 -13.05
C GLN A 310 17.80 11.51 -11.86
N ILE A 311 17.72 12.17 -10.70
CA ILE A 311 16.95 11.66 -9.55
C ILE A 311 15.47 11.51 -9.91
N HIS A 312 14.86 12.48 -10.60
CA HIS A 312 13.45 12.40 -10.99
C HIS A 312 13.15 11.19 -11.88
N LEU A 313 14.08 10.82 -12.76
CA LEU A 313 13.97 9.65 -13.65
C LEU A 313 14.07 8.31 -12.92
N CYS A 314 14.60 8.27 -11.70
CA CYS A 314 14.72 7.03 -10.95
C CYS A 314 13.33 6.49 -10.56
N GLN A 315 13.09 5.21 -10.81
CA GLN A 315 11.84 4.49 -10.50
C GLN A 315 11.96 3.55 -9.30
N ASN A 316 13.17 3.30 -8.82
CA ASN A 316 13.43 2.49 -7.63
C ASN A 316 14.82 2.81 -7.02
N TYR A 317 15.14 2.15 -5.91
CA TYR A 317 16.34 2.40 -5.12
C TYR A 317 17.66 2.22 -5.89
N HIS A 318 17.74 1.25 -6.81
CA HIS A 318 19.01 0.89 -7.44
C HIS A 318 19.54 1.98 -8.40
N PRO A 319 18.75 2.50 -9.37
CA PRO A 319 19.14 3.66 -10.18
C PRO A 319 19.42 4.90 -9.33
N LEU A 320 18.64 5.15 -8.28
CA LEU A 320 18.85 6.31 -7.41
C LEU A 320 20.21 6.25 -6.72
N ARG A 321 20.58 5.07 -6.20
CA ARG A 321 21.89 4.81 -5.61
C ARG A 321 23.01 5.03 -6.63
N GLN A 322 22.86 4.54 -7.87
CA GLN A 322 23.85 4.74 -8.93
C GLN A 322 24.03 6.23 -9.25
N VAL A 323 22.94 6.97 -9.45
CA VAL A 323 22.96 8.42 -9.71
C VAL A 323 23.65 9.18 -8.58
N ILE A 324 23.33 8.89 -7.32
CA ILE A 324 23.92 9.59 -6.17
C ILE A 324 25.39 9.22 -5.95
N HIS A 325 25.81 7.98 -6.26
CA HIS A 325 27.23 7.62 -6.22
C HIS A 325 28.04 8.27 -7.35
N GLN A 326 27.41 8.59 -8.48
CA GLN A 326 28.02 9.33 -9.58
C GLN A 326 28.09 10.84 -9.33
N PHE A 327 27.65 11.33 -8.16
CA PHE A 327 27.87 12.72 -7.77
C PHE A 327 29.37 12.95 -7.61
N GLU A 328 29.99 13.44 -8.68
CA GLU A 328 31.39 13.85 -8.71
C GLU A 328 31.67 14.87 -7.61
N ASP A 329 32.86 14.79 -7.01
CA ASP A 329 33.30 15.81 -6.07
C ASP A 329 33.39 17.14 -6.85
N PRO A 330 32.64 18.19 -6.44
CA PRO A 330 32.76 19.50 -7.06
C PRO A 330 34.17 20.09 -6.97
N GLU A 331 35.06 19.52 -6.15
CA GLU A 331 36.48 19.86 -6.05
C GLU A 331 37.37 19.17 -7.11
N GLU A 332 36.95 18.07 -7.75
CA GLU A 332 37.64 17.56 -8.94
C GLU A 332 37.45 18.51 -10.14
N LEU A 333 36.28 19.16 -10.22
CA LEU A 333 36.02 20.21 -11.21
C LEU A 333 36.97 21.39 -11.07
N LEU A 334 37.57 21.61 -9.89
CA LEU A 334 38.57 22.65 -9.66
C LEU A 334 39.53 22.24 -8.54
N ARG A 335 40.74 21.77 -8.92
CA ARG A 335 41.89 21.46 -8.04
C ARG A 335 42.42 22.65 -7.20
N GLN A 336 41.62 23.69 -6.96
CA GLN A 336 42.03 24.92 -6.30
C GLN A 336 40.93 25.43 -5.36
N ARG A 337 41.00 25.05 -4.08
CA ARG A 337 40.71 25.84 -2.84
C ARG A 337 40.13 24.98 -1.71
N THR A 338 40.47 25.38 -0.49
CA THR A 338 40.47 24.61 0.78
C THR A 338 39.16 24.61 1.58
N HIS A 339 38.00 24.92 0.98
CA HIS A 339 36.73 24.91 1.71
C HIS A 339 35.62 24.08 1.00
N PRO A 340 34.97 23.14 1.71
CA PRO A 340 33.95 22.29 1.12
C PRO A 340 32.78 23.13 0.63
N SER A 341 32.54 23.07 -0.68
CA SER A 341 31.48 23.84 -1.32
C SER A 341 30.09 23.44 -0.78
N GLY A 342 29.14 24.38 -0.79
CA GLY A 342 27.76 24.08 -0.37
C GLY A 342 27.13 22.92 -1.16
N LEU A 343 27.53 22.73 -2.43
CA LEU A 343 27.08 21.61 -3.26
C LEU A 343 27.68 20.28 -2.77
N LYS A 344 28.97 20.27 -2.41
CA LYS A 344 29.63 19.11 -1.81
C LYS A 344 28.92 18.65 -0.54
N LYS A 345 28.51 19.60 0.33
CA LYS A 345 27.72 19.29 1.52
C LYS A 345 26.35 18.69 1.18
N ALA A 346 25.67 19.23 0.16
CA ALA A 346 24.39 18.69 -0.32
C ALA A 346 24.53 17.27 -0.88
N TYR A 347 25.57 17.01 -1.69
CA TYR A 347 25.90 15.68 -2.20
C TYR A 347 26.23 14.70 -1.08
N GLN A 348 27.08 15.09 -0.13
CA GLN A 348 27.44 14.25 1.00
C GLN A 348 26.22 13.88 1.85
N LYS A 349 25.27 14.80 2.04
CA LYS A 349 24.00 14.50 2.70
C LYS A 349 23.18 13.45 1.93
N CYS A 350 23.04 13.60 0.61
CA CYS A 350 22.35 12.60 -0.23
C CYS A 350 23.06 11.23 -0.18
N GLN A 351 24.39 11.21 -0.24
CA GLN A 351 25.21 10.00 -0.16
C GLN A 351 25.06 9.30 1.20
N ASN A 352 25.08 10.06 2.29
CA ASN A 352 24.85 9.53 3.64
C ASN A 352 23.45 8.92 3.77
N ASP A 353 22.42 9.60 3.24
CA ASP A 353 21.05 9.07 3.21
C ASP A 353 20.96 7.74 2.44
N ILE A 354 21.63 7.62 1.28
CA ILE A 354 21.72 6.36 0.52
C ILE A 354 22.48 5.28 1.31
N PHE A 355 23.58 5.64 1.96
CA PHE A 355 24.40 4.72 2.74
C PHE A 355 23.62 4.16 3.94
N PHE A 356 22.92 5.02 4.70
CA PHE A 356 22.08 4.58 5.81
C PHE A 356 20.91 3.71 5.33
N ALA A 357 20.28 4.07 4.21
CA ALA A 357 19.25 3.23 3.59
C ALA A 357 19.82 1.86 3.21
N GLN A 358 21.03 1.79 2.63
CA GLN A 358 21.66 0.53 2.24
C GLN A 358 21.90 -0.37 3.44
N ASN A 359 22.49 0.19 4.51
CA ASN A 359 22.77 -0.56 5.73
C ASN A 359 21.48 -1.07 6.38
N PHE A 360 20.43 -0.25 6.37
CA PHE A 360 19.13 -0.65 6.87
C PHE A 360 18.50 -1.78 6.04
N MET A 361 18.53 -1.66 4.70
CA MET A 361 18.01 -2.69 3.80
C MET A 361 18.77 -4.02 3.94
N ASN A 362 20.08 -3.97 4.17
CA ASN A 362 20.90 -5.16 4.44
C ASN A 362 20.60 -5.81 5.79
N MET A 363 20.08 -5.06 6.77
CA MET A 363 19.70 -5.58 8.08
C MET A 363 18.36 -6.34 8.04
N ILE A 364 17.47 -5.98 7.11
CA ILE A 364 16.12 -6.56 7.02
C ILE A 364 15.95 -7.61 5.92
N GLY A 365 16.87 -7.66 4.96
CA GLY A 365 16.91 -8.64 3.87
C GLY A 365 17.73 -9.84 4.24
#